data_AF-A0A2V7V9H8-F1
#
_entry.id   AF-A0A2V7V9H8-F1
#
_cell.length_a   1.000
_cell.length_b   1.000
_cell.length_c   1.000
_cell.angle_alpha   90.00
_cell.angle_beta   90.00
_cell.angle_gamma   90.00
#
_symmetry.space_group_name_H-M   'P 1'
#
loop_
_entity.id
_entity.type
_entity.pdbx_description
1 polymer ?
#
loop_
_entity_poly.entity_id
_entity_poly.type
_entity_poly.pdbx_seq_one_letter_code
_entity_poly.pdbx_strand_id
1 'polypeptide(L)'
;MSNLGFQGVYQLLNAQEDVICERAFLPDDVDREDLTLRGHRLTSFESGTDLARFHVLAFSVSFENDYLHVLRMLRLAGVPLRAAERGPGDPVVVLGGAAMFLNPEPLAPFADLVAVGEGEALVPRMMEALAGASDPRRGLESLSEKDGFYVPSRYQARYHADGTVAGYDGPGRIVRQRGWPDRMALPQSVILTPHTEMSMKFMV
;
A
#
# COMPACT_ATOMS: atom_id res chain seq x y z
N MET A 1 7.99 -12.86 8.11
CA MET A 1 7.03 -11.81 8.56
C MET A 1 7.44 -11.25 9.92
N SER A 2 8.50 -10.43 9.98
CA SER A 2 8.95 -9.76 11.22
C SER A 2 8.78 -8.25 11.11
N ASN A 3 7.61 -7.81 10.65
CA ASN A 3 7.28 -6.39 10.44
C ASN A 3 6.01 -6.05 11.22
N LEU A 4 6.16 -5.35 12.35
CA LEU A 4 5.04 -4.95 13.21
C LEU A 4 4.09 -3.98 12.52
N GLY A 5 4.60 -3.06 11.68
CA GLY A 5 3.74 -2.13 10.93
C GLY A 5 2.82 -2.87 9.95
N PHE A 6 3.35 -3.86 9.24
CA PHE A 6 2.55 -4.73 8.38
C PHE A 6 1.49 -5.50 9.17
N GLN A 7 1.88 -6.10 10.30
CA GLN A 7 0.97 -6.86 11.15
C GLN A 7 -0.13 -5.98 11.78
N GLY A 8 0.23 -4.77 12.22
CA GLY A 8 -0.69 -3.79 12.77
C GLY A 8 -1.71 -3.33 11.74
N VAL A 9 -1.27 -2.95 10.53
CA VAL A 9 -2.20 -2.58 9.44
C VAL A 9 -3.09 -3.76 9.04
N TYR A 10 -2.54 -4.97 8.95
CA TYR A 10 -3.34 -6.19 8.68
C TYR A 10 -4.43 -6.40 9.73
N GLN A 11 -4.11 -6.20 11.02
CA GLN A 11 -5.09 -6.29 12.10
C GLN A 11 -6.15 -5.18 11.99
N LEU A 12 -5.73 -3.93 11.75
CA LEU A 12 -6.64 -2.78 11.65
C LEU A 12 -7.63 -2.91 10.51
N LEU A 13 -7.18 -3.44 9.36
CA LEU A 13 -8.03 -3.69 8.21
C LEU A 13 -9.05 -4.80 8.49
N ASN A 14 -8.60 -5.94 9.04
CA ASN A 14 -9.50 -7.05 9.38
C ASN A 14 -10.39 -6.79 10.61
N ALA A 15 -10.17 -5.69 11.34
CA ALA A 15 -11.06 -5.25 12.41
C ALA A 15 -12.28 -4.47 11.89
N GLN A 16 -12.31 -4.09 10.62
CA GLN A 16 -13.47 -3.46 9.99
C GLN A 16 -14.49 -4.52 9.57
N GLU A 17 -15.77 -4.35 9.91
CA GLU A 17 -16.81 -5.38 9.70
C GLU A 17 -16.97 -5.81 8.23
N ASP A 18 -16.81 -4.88 7.30
CA ASP A 18 -17.04 -5.10 5.86
C ASP A 18 -15.74 -5.32 5.05
N VAL A 19 -14.63 -5.63 5.71
CA VAL A 19 -13.31 -5.76 5.07
C VAL A 19 -12.70 -7.12 5.34
N ILE A 20 -12.31 -7.80 4.25
CA ILE A 20 -11.44 -8.97 4.31
C ILE A 20 -10.08 -8.55 3.77
N CYS A 21 -9.08 -8.56 4.63
CA CYS A 21 -7.69 -8.29 4.24
C CYS A 21 -6.90 -9.60 4.25
N GLU A 22 -6.46 -9.99 3.05
CA GLU A 22 -5.59 -11.14 2.82
C GLU A 22 -4.15 -10.67 2.56
N ARG A 23 -3.19 -11.57 2.79
CA ARG A 23 -1.77 -11.31 2.62
C ARG A 23 -1.29 -11.82 1.27
N ALA A 24 -0.32 -11.13 0.69
CA ALA A 24 0.39 -11.60 -0.49
C ALA A 24 1.87 -11.25 -0.34
N PHE A 25 2.74 -12.10 -0.87
CA PHE A 25 4.18 -11.94 -0.77
C PHE A 25 4.81 -12.08 -2.14
N LEU A 26 5.90 -11.35 -2.37
CA LEU A 26 6.75 -11.62 -3.52
C LEU A 26 7.41 -12.99 -3.28
N PRO A 27 7.27 -13.96 -4.20
CA PRO A 27 7.92 -15.26 -4.05
C PRO A 27 9.44 -15.13 -4.19
N ASP A 28 10.19 -16.12 -3.70
CA ASP A 28 11.63 -16.21 -3.92
C ASP A 28 11.94 -16.48 -5.40
N ASP A 29 13.19 -16.25 -5.81
CA ASP A 29 13.58 -16.27 -7.24
C ASP A 29 13.25 -17.58 -7.96
N VAL A 30 13.32 -18.72 -7.26
CA VAL A 30 13.00 -20.05 -7.82
C VAL A 30 11.51 -20.21 -8.13
N ASP A 31 10.64 -19.80 -7.20
CA ASP A 31 9.18 -19.88 -7.38
C ASP A 31 8.67 -18.86 -8.41
N ARG A 32 9.44 -17.80 -8.66
CA ARG A 32 9.11 -16.75 -9.64
C ARG A 32 9.35 -17.15 -11.08
N GLU A 33 10.43 -17.88 -11.37
CA GLU A 33 10.64 -18.44 -12.71
C GLU A 33 9.50 -19.40 -13.04
N ASP A 34 9.08 -20.23 -12.09
CA ASP A 34 7.97 -21.17 -12.28
C ASP A 34 6.63 -20.46 -12.51
N LEU A 35 6.30 -19.42 -11.74
CA LEU A 35 5.08 -18.62 -11.98
C LEU A 35 5.06 -17.99 -13.38
N THR A 36 6.20 -17.43 -13.80
CA THR A 36 6.33 -16.77 -15.11
C THR A 36 6.26 -17.79 -16.26
N LEU A 37 6.91 -18.94 -16.11
CA LEU A 37 6.93 -20.02 -17.10
C LEU A 37 5.57 -20.71 -17.24
N ARG A 38 4.82 -20.84 -16.14
CA ARG A 38 3.49 -21.47 -16.13
C ARG A 38 2.33 -20.52 -16.43
N GLY A 39 2.61 -19.23 -16.59
CA GLY A 39 1.59 -18.21 -16.81
C GLY A 39 0.63 -18.03 -15.62
N HIS A 40 1.06 -18.40 -14.43
CA HIS A 40 0.27 -18.22 -13.20
C HIS A 40 0.42 -16.79 -12.69
N ARG A 41 -0.71 -16.21 -12.25
CA ARG A 41 -0.74 -14.90 -11.60
C ARG A 41 -0.44 -15.01 -10.12
N LEU A 42 0.10 -13.95 -9.55
CA LEU A 42 0.30 -13.86 -8.11
C LEU A 42 -1.06 -13.92 -7.40
N THR A 43 -1.14 -14.71 -6.33
CA THR A 43 -2.38 -14.90 -5.55
C THR A 43 -2.18 -14.52 -4.09
N SER A 44 -3.28 -14.32 -3.38
CA SER A 44 -3.28 -14.18 -1.93
C SER A 44 -2.90 -15.50 -1.25
N PHE A 45 -2.40 -15.39 -0.02
CA PHE A 45 -1.90 -16.49 0.78
C PHE A 45 -3.03 -17.29 1.43
N GLU A 46 -4.08 -16.62 1.89
CA GLU A 46 -5.20 -17.25 2.61
C GLU A 46 -6.08 -18.09 1.69
N SER A 47 -6.56 -17.50 0.60
CA SER A 47 -7.57 -18.13 -0.26
C SER A 47 -7.04 -18.56 -1.63
N GLY A 48 -5.82 -18.16 -2.01
CA GLY A 48 -5.32 -18.38 -3.36
C GLY A 48 -6.05 -17.53 -4.41
N THR A 49 -6.65 -16.42 -4.00
CA THR A 49 -7.38 -15.52 -4.91
C THR A 49 -6.38 -14.68 -5.71
N ASP A 50 -6.59 -14.58 -7.02
CA ASP A 50 -5.81 -13.71 -7.90
C ASP A 50 -5.85 -12.25 -7.41
N LEU A 51 -4.68 -11.64 -7.25
CA LEU A 51 -4.56 -10.27 -6.74
C LEU A 51 -5.30 -9.24 -7.60
N ALA A 52 -5.47 -9.48 -8.90
CA ALA A 52 -6.25 -8.60 -9.77
C ALA A 52 -7.75 -8.56 -9.43
N ARG A 53 -8.26 -9.51 -8.61
CA ARG A 53 -9.67 -9.58 -8.21
C ARG A 53 -10.00 -8.81 -6.93
N PHE A 54 -9.00 -8.28 -6.24
CA PHE A 54 -9.22 -7.46 -5.05
C PHE A 54 -9.64 -6.04 -5.44
N HIS A 55 -10.39 -5.38 -4.56
CA HIS A 55 -10.76 -3.98 -4.74
C HIS A 55 -9.57 -3.04 -4.49
N VAL A 56 -8.69 -3.44 -3.57
CA VAL A 56 -7.53 -2.65 -3.11
C VAL A 56 -6.33 -3.56 -2.95
N LEU A 57 -5.16 -3.13 -3.43
CA LEU A 57 -3.86 -3.71 -3.14
C LEU A 57 -3.06 -2.74 -2.27
N ALA A 58 -2.87 -3.08 -1.00
CA ALA A 58 -2.10 -2.28 -0.06
C ALA A 58 -0.67 -2.83 0.10
N PHE A 59 0.34 -2.01 -0.21
CA PHE A 59 1.74 -2.36 -0.06
C PHE A 59 2.36 -1.68 1.16
N SER A 60 3.02 -2.46 2.00
CA SER A 60 3.89 -1.96 3.06
C SER A 60 5.31 -1.83 2.52
N VAL A 61 5.73 -0.60 2.21
CA VAL A 61 7.04 -0.28 1.64
C VAL A 61 7.96 0.21 2.75
N SER A 62 8.83 -0.67 3.25
CA SER A 62 9.67 -0.37 4.41
C SER A 62 10.94 0.39 4.01
N PHE A 63 11.53 0.03 2.88
CA PHE A 63 12.79 0.60 2.40
C PHE A 63 12.76 0.87 0.89
N GLU A 64 13.70 1.66 0.39
CA GLU A 64 13.82 2.02 -1.03
C GLU A 64 14.02 0.80 -1.94
N ASN A 65 14.65 -0.27 -1.42
CA ASN A 65 14.80 -1.53 -2.16
C ASN A 65 13.45 -2.19 -2.48
N ASP A 66 12.39 -1.91 -1.71
CA ASP A 66 11.06 -2.46 -1.94
C ASP A 66 10.36 -1.82 -3.15
N TYR A 67 10.87 -0.70 -3.69
CA TYR A 67 10.24 0.00 -4.81
C TYR A 67 10.12 -0.91 -6.03
N LEU A 68 11.19 -1.64 -6.36
CA LEU A 68 11.19 -2.58 -7.46
C LEU A 68 10.33 -3.82 -7.16
N HIS A 69 10.18 -4.18 -5.89
CA HIS A 69 9.31 -5.29 -5.47
C HIS A 69 7.84 -4.96 -5.72
N VAL A 70 7.39 -3.74 -5.41
CA VAL A 70 6.03 -3.28 -5.73
C VAL A 70 5.75 -3.42 -7.22
N LEU A 71 6.62 -2.88 -8.09
CA LEU A 71 6.45 -2.97 -9.54
C LEU A 71 6.43 -4.41 -10.05
N ARG A 72 7.28 -5.26 -9.45
CA ARG A 72 7.35 -6.67 -9.79
C ARG A 72 6.08 -7.42 -9.39
N MET A 73 5.54 -7.16 -8.21
CA MET A 73 4.29 -7.77 -7.75
C MET A 73 3.10 -7.34 -8.61
N LEU A 74 2.99 -6.06 -8.98
CA LEU A 74 1.95 -5.58 -9.89
C LEU A 74 2.01 -6.29 -11.24
N ARG A 75 3.23 -6.48 -11.80
CA ARG A 75 3.43 -7.24 -13.04
C ARG A 75 2.99 -8.70 -12.91
N LEU A 76 3.36 -9.37 -11.82
CA LEU A 76 3.01 -10.78 -11.58
C LEU A 76 1.51 -10.97 -11.29
N ALA A 77 0.86 -9.97 -10.69
CA ALA A 77 -0.60 -9.93 -10.55
C ALA A 77 -1.31 -9.62 -11.89
N GLY A 78 -0.56 -9.13 -12.89
CA GLY A 78 -1.07 -8.63 -14.15
C GLY A 78 -2.02 -7.44 -13.98
N VAL A 79 -1.67 -6.56 -13.04
CA VAL A 79 -2.27 -5.24 -12.83
C VAL A 79 -1.45 -4.20 -13.61
N PRO A 80 -2.07 -3.23 -14.31
CA PRO A 80 -1.32 -2.17 -15.00
C PRO A 80 -0.35 -1.46 -14.07
N LEU A 81 0.89 -1.29 -14.54
CA LEU A 81 1.96 -0.72 -13.73
C LEU A 81 1.67 0.73 -13.39
N ARG A 82 1.43 1.56 -14.42
CA ARG A 82 1.14 2.98 -14.21
C ARG A 82 -0.28 3.16 -13.73
N ALA A 83 -0.47 4.00 -12.72
CA ALA A 83 -1.81 4.32 -12.21
C ALA A 83 -2.71 4.89 -13.31
N ALA A 84 -2.15 5.68 -14.23
CA ALA A 84 -2.86 6.25 -15.38
C ALA A 84 -3.38 5.22 -16.41
N GLU A 85 -2.91 3.97 -16.35
CA GLU A 85 -3.33 2.88 -17.25
C GLU A 85 -4.41 1.99 -16.62
N ARG A 86 -4.78 2.22 -15.35
CA ARG A 86 -5.79 1.43 -14.63
C ARG A 86 -7.20 1.92 -14.93
N GLY A 87 -8.11 0.97 -15.13
CA GLY A 87 -9.54 1.20 -15.34
C GLY A 87 -10.42 0.85 -14.14
N PRO A 88 -11.75 0.91 -14.31
CA PRO A 88 -12.73 0.58 -13.26
C PRO A 88 -12.68 -0.87 -12.76
N GLY A 89 -12.12 -1.80 -13.53
CA GLY A 89 -11.99 -3.21 -13.14
C GLY A 89 -10.69 -3.57 -12.44
N ASP A 90 -9.71 -2.66 -12.42
CA ASP A 90 -8.43 -2.89 -11.77
C ASP A 90 -8.52 -2.56 -10.27
N PRO A 91 -7.66 -3.12 -9.40
CA PRO A 91 -7.56 -2.72 -8.00
C PRO A 91 -7.00 -1.30 -7.82
N VAL A 92 -7.41 -0.62 -6.74
CA VAL A 92 -6.73 0.59 -6.26
C VAL A 92 -5.43 0.20 -5.57
N VAL A 93 -4.31 0.78 -5.99
CA VAL A 93 -3.00 0.53 -5.37
C VAL A 93 -2.71 1.59 -4.33
N VAL A 94 -2.61 1.15 -3.09
CA VAL A 94 -2.27 1.97 -1.92
C VAL A 94 -0.87 1.64 -1.47
N LEU A 95 -0.04 2.67 -1.27
CA LEU A 95 1.29 2.52 -0.68
C LEU A 95 1.34 3.12 0.71
N GLY A 96 1.97 2.41 1.64
CA GLY A 96 2.31 2.91 2.97
C GLY A 96 3.69 2.43 3.40
N GLY A 97 4.04 2.66 4.66
CA GLY A 97 5.33 2.25 5.23
C GLY A 97 6.36 3.38 5.29
N ALA A 98 7.48 3.10 5.97
CA ALA A 98 8.47 4.12 6.33
C ALA A 98 9.12 4.80 5.11
N ALA A 99 9.29 4.09 3.99
CA ALA A 99 9.86 4.69 2.78
C ALA A 99 8.92 5.75 2.17
N MET A 100 7.60 5.51 2.23
CA MET A 100 6.58 6.46 1.75
C MET A 100 6.50 7.72 2.61
N PHE A 101 6.85 7.60 3.90
CA PHE A 101 7.01 8.74 4.79
C PHE A 101 8.18 9.65 4.38
N LEU A 102 9.26 9.08 3.84
CA LEU A 102 10.48 9.80 3.47
C LEU A 102 10.33 10.49 2.11
N ASN A 103 10.12 9.71 1.05
CA ASN A 103 9.98 10.20 -0.31
C ASN A 103 9.11 9.26 -1.15
N PRO A 104 7.81 9.58 -1.34
CA PRO A 104 6.90 8.75 -2.13
C PRO A 104 7.05 8.96 -3.64
N GLU A 105 7.75 10.01 -4.08
CA GLU A 105 7.79 10.43 -5.48
C GLU A 105 8.30 9.36 -6.47
N PRO A 106 9.32 8.54 -6.14
CA PRO A 106 9.77 7.47 -7.03
C PRO A 106 8.68 6.44 -7.39
N LEU A 107 7.69 6.24 -6.50
CA LEU A 107 6.57 5.32 -6.72
C LEU A 107 5.25 6.03 -7.09
N ALA A 108 5.20 7.35 -7.02
CA ALA A 108 3.98 8.13 -7.29
C ALA A 108 3.32 7.81 -8.65
N PRO A 109 4.05 7.59 -9.77
CA PRO A 109 3.41 7.21 -11.05
C PRO A 109 2.71 5.85 -11.05
N PHE A 110 2.95 5.02 -10.04
CA PHE A 110 2.45 3.63 -9.94
C PHE A 110 1.42 3.46 -8.81
N ALA A 111 1.17 4.50 -8.02
CA ALA A 111 0.24 4.47 -6.89
C ALA A 111 -1.03 5.27 -7.20
N ASP A 112 -2.19 4.73 -6.79
CA ASP A 112 -3.44 5.50 -6.79
C ASP A 112 -3.52 6.37 -5.52
N LEU A 113 -3.00 5.86 -4.41
CA LEU A 113 -2.95 6.53 -3.11
C LEU A 113 -1.64 6.20 -2.39
N VAL A 114 -1.07 7.19 -1.72
CA VAL A 114 0.01 6.98 -0.76
C VAL A 114 -0.43 7.53 0.60
N ALA A 115 -0.45 6.65 1.59
CA ALA A 115 -0.74 6.96 2.98
C ALA A 115 0.56 7.39 3.69
N VAL A 116 0.68 8.67 4.00
CA VAL A 116 1.91 9.29 4.53
C VAL A 116 1.78 9.52 6.03
N GLY A 117 2.32 8.60 6.83
CA GLY A 117 2.26 8.66 8.28
C GLY A 117 2.13 7.28 8.91
N GLU A 118 1.68 7.27 10.15
CA GLU A 118 1.41 6.04 10.91
C GLU A 118 0.05 5.45 10.53
N GLY A 119 0.03 4.15 10.25
CA GLY A 119 -1.12 3.45 9.68
C GLY A 119 -2.33 3.46 10.62
N GLU A 120 -2.09 3.45 11.91
CA GLU A 120 -3.08 3.50 12.96
C GLU A 120 -3.98 4.75 12.81
N ALA A 121 -3.39 5.92 12.55
CA ALA A 121 -4.15 7.15 12.36
C ALA A 121 -4.86 7.23 10.98
N LEU A 122 -4.34 6.50 9.99
CA LEU A 122 -4.74 6.64 8.59
C LEU A 122 -5.77 5.59 8.15
N VAL A 123 -5.63 4.34 8.59
CA VAL A 123 -6.44 3.21 8.12
C VAL A 123 -7.94 3.41 8.34
N PRO A 124 -8.43 3.86 9.52
CA PRO A 124 -9.88 4.03 9.71
C PRO A 124 -10.50 5.03 8.71
N ARG A 125 -9.87 6.20 8.53
CA ARG A 125 -10.32 7.23 7.59
C ARG A 125 -10.20 6.80 6.14
N MET A 126 -9.12 6.09 5.81
CA MET A 126 -8.92 5.52 4.49
C MET A 126 -10.03 4.52 4.16
N MET A 127 -10.37 3.63 5.08
CA MET A 127 -11.41 2.63 4.86
C MET A 127 -12.80 3.24 4.82
N GLU A 128 -13.10 4.24 5.65
CA GLU A 128 -14.35 5.00 5.56
C GLU A 128 -14.55 5.60 4.15
N ALA A 129 -13.50 6.20 3.59
CA ALA A 129 -13.53 6.75 2.24
C ALA A 129 -13.65 5.69 1.14
N LEU A 130 -12.83 4.64 1.19
CA LEU A 130 -12.76 3.63 0.13
C LEU A 130 -13.98 2.69 0.14
N ALA A 131 -14.42 2.24 1.32
CA ALA A 131 -15.55 1.33 1.46
C ALA A 131 -16.90 2.06 1.48
N GLY A 132 -16.93 3.33 1.89
CA GLY A 132 -18.15 4.15 1.89
C GLY A 132 -18.55 4.67 0.50
N ALA A 133 -17.69 4.53 -0.51
CA ALA A 133 -17.97 4.90 -1.88
C ALA A 133 -18.51 3.71 -2.69
N SER A 134 -19.25 3.99 -3.76
CA SER A 134 -19.71 2.95 -4.70
C SER A 134 -18.57 2.24 -5.43
N ASP A 135 -17.40 2.88 -5.46
CA ASP A 135 -16.17 2.40 -6.07
C ASP A 135 -14.98 2.96 -5.27
N PRO A 136 -13.96 2.16 -4.92
CA PRO A 136 -12.83 2.64 -4.12
C PRO A 136 -12.08 3.82 -4.74
N ARG A 137 -11.97 3.91 -6.07
CA ARG A 137 -11.31 5.07 -6.72
C ARG A 137 -12.09 6.35 -6.51
N ARG A 138 -13.42 6.29 -6.48
CA ARG A 138 -14.27 7.45 -6.11
C ARG A 138 -14.03 7.87 -4.68
N GLY A 139 -13.81 6.92 -3.78
CA GLY A 139 -13.45 7.19 -2.39
C GLY A 139 -12.23 8.12 -2.25
N LEU A 140 -11.25 8.00 -3.16
CA LEU A 140 -10.06 8.85 -3.17
C LEU A 140 -10.39 10.34 -3.25
N GLU A 141 -11.48 10.73 -3.91
CA GLU A 141 -11.92 12.13 -4.04
C GLU A 141 -12.17 12.80 -2.68
N SER A 142 -12.59 12.03 -1.68
CA SER A 142 -12.84 12.52 -0.32
C SER A 142 -11.58 12.62 0.56
N LEU A 143 -10.47 12.01 0.15
CA LEU A 143 -9.22 12.02 0.90
C LEU A 143 -8.45 13.32 0.68
N SER A 144 -7.77 13.79 1.72
CA SER A 144 -7.12 15.10 1.79
C SER A 144 -5.64 14.99 2.13
N GLU A 145 -4.82 15.82 1.51
CA GLU A 145 -3.39 15.95 1.79
C GLU A 145 -3.12 16.40 3.23
N LYS A 146 -4.04 17.16 3.84
CA LYS A 146 -3.96 17.61 5.24
C LYS A 146 -4.16 16.46 6.24
N ASP A 147 -4.78 15.38 5.79
CA ASP A 147 -5.03 14.18 6.57
C ASP A 147 -4.02 13.05 6.24
N GLY A 148 -2.92 13.38 5.55
CA GLY A 148 -1.83 12.44 5.25
C GLY A 148 -2.05 11.58 4.00
N PHE A 149 -3.04 11.92 3.17
CA PHE A 149 -3.32 11.18 1.94
C PHE A 149 -2.76 11.91 0.72
N TYR A 150 -1.73 11.31 0.11
CA TYR A 150 -1.15 11.78 -1.14
C TYR A 150 -1.80 11.03 -2.30
N VAL A 151 -2.55 11.73 -3.15
CA VAL A 151 -3.11 11.17 -4.40
C VAL A 151 -2.27 11.71 -5.56
N PRO A 152 -1.34 10.93 -6.15
CA PRO A 152 -0.37 11.42 -7.14
C PRO A 152 -0.99 12.13 -8.35
N SER A 153 -2.15 11.65 -8.82
CA SER A 153 -2.86 12.23 -9.97
C SER A 153 -3.33 13.68 -9.76
N ARG A 154 -3.32 14.18 -8.53
CA ARG A 154 -3.64 15.58 -8.20
C ARG A 154 -2.44 16.52 -8.29
N TYR A 155 -1.25 15.99 -8.56
CA TYR A 155 -0.01 16.74 -8.57
C TYR A 155 0.67 16.69 -9.93
N GLN A 156 1.29 17.80 -10.30
CA GLN A 156 2.10 17.88 -11.51
C GLN A 156 3.43 18.55 -11.19
N ALA A 157 4.53 17.81 -11.34
CA ALA A 157 5.87 18.37 -11.22
C ALA A 157 6.20 19.23 -12.44
N ARG A 158 6.71 20.44 -12.20
CA ARG A 158 7.27 21.32 -13.21
C ARG A 158 8.78 21.26 -13.14
N TYR A 159 9.42 21.20 -14.31
CA TYR A 159 10.86 21.09 -14.44
C TYR A 159 11.43 22.30 -15.17
N HIS A 160 12.64 22.70 -14.77
CA HIS A 160 13.47 23.61 -15.53
C HIS A 160 14.03 22.93 -16.79
N ALA A 161 14.59 23.72 -17.70
CA ALA A 161 15.18 23.19 -18.94
C ALA A 161 16.38 22.25 -18.68
N ASP A 162 17.02 22.34 -17.53
CA ASP A 162 18.12 21.48 -17.09
C ASP A 162 17.64 20.18 -16.40
N GLY A 163 16.33 19.96 -16.31
CA GLY A 163 15.74 18.78 -15.68
C GLY A 163 15.63 18.86 -14.16
N THR A 164 16.03 19.96 -13.52
CA THR A 164 15.81 20.15 -12.08
C THR A 164 14.35 20.53 -11.79
N VAL A 165 13.86 20.22 -10.59
CA VAL A 165 12.47 20.50 -10.20
C VAL A 165 12.30 22.00 -9.95
N ALA A 166 11.42 22.63 -10.72
CA ALA A 166 11.03 24.03 -10.59
C ALA A 166 9.92 24.25 -9.56
N GLY A 167 9.08 23.23 -9.36
CA GLY A 167 8.01 23.25 -8.37
C GLY A 167 6.94 22.21 -8.65
N TYR A 168 5.85 22.26 -7.89
CA TYR A 168 4.72 21.34 -8.01
C TYR A 168 3.42 22.14 -8.06
N ASP A 169 2.56 21.81 -9.02
CA ASP A 169 1.17 22.24 -9.02
C ASP A 169 0.32 21.15 -8.32
N GLY A 170 -0.69 21.55 -7.54
CA GLY A 170 -1.55 20.62 -6.80
C GLY A 170 -2.17 21.22 -5.54
N PRO A 171 -2.85 20.39 -4.72
CA PRO A 171 -3.63 20.86 -3.56
C PRO A 171 -2.76 21.33 -2.38
N GLY A 172 -1.45 21.09 -2.41
CA GLY A 172 -0.50 21.62 -1.43
C GLY A 172 0.32 20.54 -0.74
N ARG A 173 0.95 20.89 0.38
CA ARG A 173 1.85 20.00 1.11
C ARG A 173 1.07 18.93 1.87
N ILE A 174 1.53 17.68 1.75
CA ILE A 174 1.00 16.54 2.50
C ILE A 174 1.44 16.64 3.97
N VAL A 175 0.47 16.60 4.88
CA VAL A 175 0.68 16.65 6.33
C VAL A 175 0.73 15.24 6.88
N ARG A 176 1.90 14.85 7.37
CA ARG A 176 2.16 13.51 7.90
C ARG A 176 1.35 13.27 9.17
N GLN A 177 0.57 12.19 9.20
CA GLN A 177 -0.16 11.79 10.40
C GLN A 177 0.69 10.95 11.34
N ARG A 178 0.41 11.03 12.64
CA ARG A 178 1.04 10.23 13.69
C ARG A 178 -0.05 9.70 14.60
N GLY A 179 0.05 8.44 14.98
CA GLY A 179 -0.71 7.86 16.07
C GLY A 179 -0.30 8.48 17.39
N TRP A 180 -1.22 8.50 18.34
CA TRP A 180 -0.93 8.94 19.70
C TRP A 180 -1.06 7.74 20.65
N PRO A 181 -0.02 7.41 21.44
CA PRO A 181 -0.02 6.20 22.28
C PRO A 181 -1.24 6.08 23.20
N ASP A 182 -1.75 7.20 23.71
CA ASP A 182 -2.92 7.22 24.62
C ASP A 182 -4.24 6.88 23.93
N ARG A 183 -4.27 6.85 22.60
CA ARG A 183 -5.48 6.64 21.80
C ARG A 183 -5.45 5.36 20.97
N MET A 184 -4.34 4.62 20.99
CA MET A 184 -4.08 3.51 20.07
C MET A 184 -3.39 2.36 20.80
N ALA A 185 -3.78 1.12 20.48
CA ALA A 185 -3.07 -0.05 20.98
C ALA A 185 -1.64 -0.07 20.44
N LEU A 186 -0.68 -0.50 21.26
CA LEU A 186 0.70 -0.66 20.81
C LEU A 186 0.76 -1.76 19.72
N PRO A 187 1.55 -1.55 18.64
CA PRO A 187 1.76 -2.58 17.64
C PRO A 187 2.36 -3.81 18.31
N GLN A 188 1.74 -4.97 18.10
CA GLN A 188 2.20 -6.22 18.67
C GLN A 188 2.10 -7.36 17.66
N SER A 189 2.80 -8.46 17.92
CA SER A 189 2.68 -9.66 17.10
C SER A 189 1.23 -10.18 17.10
N VAL A 190 0.58 -10.18 15.93
CA VAL A 190 -0.75 -10.79 15.73
C VAL A 190 -0.72 -12.03 14.86
N ILE A 191 0.35 -12.19 14.06
CA ILE A 191 0.56 -13.38 13.25
C ILE A 191 1.63 -14.23 13.94
N LEU A 192 1.20 -15.31 14.58
CA LEU A 192 2.08 -16.28 15.23
C LEU A 192 2.19 -17.53 14.37
N THR A 193 3.40 -17.84 13.89
CA THR A 193 3.69 -19.07 13.16
C THR A 193 5.12 -19.52 13.45
N PRO A 194 5.38 -20.85 13.54
CA PRO A 194 6.74 -21.37 13.72
C PRO A 194 7.70 -20.96 12.58
N HIS A 195 7.17 -20.50 11.44
CA HIS A 195 7.95 -20.12 10.25
C HIS A 195 8.29 -18.62 10.16
N THR A 196 7.94 -17.79 11.16
CA THR A 196 8.46 -16.42 11.21
C THR A 196 9.90 -16.41 11.73
N GLU A 197 10.74 -15.48 11.27
CA GLU A 197 12.12 -15.37 11.79
C GLU A 197 12.19 -15.17 13.32
N MET A 198 11.18 -14.52 13.90
CA MET A 198 11.08 -14.29 15.34
C MET A 198 10.05 -15.24 15.99
N SER A 199 9.93 -16.49 15.51
CA SER A 199 8.91 -17.45 15.96
C SER A 199 8.93 -17.77 17.46
N MET A 200 10.06 -17.55 18.13
CA MET A 200 10.23 -17.75 19.57
C MET A 200 10.03 -16.46 20.40
N LYS A 201 9.57 -15.37 19.79
CA LYS A 201 9.45 -14.06 20.45
C LYS A 201 8.09 -13.43 20.17
N PHE A 202 7.50 -12.86 21.21
CA PHE A 202 6.39 -11.91 21.10
C PHE A 202 6.98 -10.50 21.00
N MET A 203 6.59 -9.74 19.98
CA MET A 203 7.08 -8.39 19.75
C MET A 203 6.00 -7.39 20.18
N VAL A 204 6.43 -6.31 20.84
CA VAL A 204 5.64 -5.13 21.29
C VAL A 204 6.48 -3.89 21.05
#